data_AF-A0A357HWC9-F1
#
_entry.id   AF-A0A357HWC9-F1
#
_cell.length_a   1.000
_cell.length_b   1.000
_cell.length_c   1.000
_cell.angle_alpha   90.00
_cell.angle_beta   90.00
_cell.angle_gamma   90.00
#
_symmetry.space_group_name_H-M   'P 1'
#
loop_
_entity.id
_entity.type
_entity.pdbx_description
1 polymer ?
#
loop_
_entity_poly.entity_id
_entity_poly.type
_entity_poly.pdbx_seq_one_letter_code
_entity_poly.pdbx_strand_id
1 'polypeptide(L)'
;LMDIQMPGMDGYEATRVIRSHEAASRLPRQYIIAMTAHAMKGDRELCIDAGMDNYIPKPFRVEVLKQVLEDASLAHPECCSANDDFEFNHSKAQSGASSEPSEPS
;
A
#
# COMPACT_ATOMS: atom_id res chain seq x y z
N LEU A 1 -1.39 -9.90 4.64
CA LEU A 1 -1.70 -9.01 3.50
C LEU A 1 -2.94 -8.19 3.87
N MET A 2 -2.96 -6.89 3.58
CA MET A 2 -4.05 -5.96 3.89
C MET A 2 -4.48 -5.22 2.63
N ASP A 3 -5.79 -5.14 2.35
CA ASP A 3 -6.30 -4.31 1.24
C ASP A 3 -6.55 -2.88 1.73
N ILE A 4 -6.09 -1.88 0.99
CA ILE A 4 -6.35 -0.47 1.33
C ILE A 4 -7.79 -0.12 0.94
N GLN A 5 -8.24 -0.57 -0.23
CA GLN A 5 -9.54 -0.20 -0.77
C GLN A 5 -10.63 -1.13 -0.21
N MET A 6 -11.08 -0.86 1.01
CA MET A 6 -12.16 -1.59 1.68
C MET A 6 -13.40 -0.69 1.90
N PRO A 7 -14.62 -1.24 1.76
CA PRO A 7 -15.84 -0.49 2.07
C PRO A 7 -15.98 -0.31 3.59
N GLY A 8 -16.30 0.91 4.02
CA GLY A 8 -16.59 1.25 5.41
C GLY A 8 -15.36 1.69 6.21
N MET A 9 -14.29 0.88 6.25
CA MET A 9 -13.03 1.22 6.94
C MET A 9 -11.86 0.97 5.99
N ASP A 10 -10.99 1.95 5.86
CA ASP A 10 -9.79 1.85 5.02
C ASP A 10 -8.73 0.94 5.67
N GLY A 11 -7.94 0.24 4.87
CA GLY A 11 -6.78 -0.54 5.31
C GLY A 11 -5.75 0.28 6.08
N TYR A 12 -5.64 1.60 5.83
CA TYR A 12 -4.82 2.49 6.66
C TYR A 12 -5.32 2.56 8.11
N GLU A 13 -6.62 2.79 8.30
CA GLU A 13 -7.22 2.85 9.63
C GLU A 13 -7.16 1.49 10.32
N ALA A 14 -7.46 0.41 9.60
CA ALA A 14 -7.35 -0.95 10.11
C ALA A 14 -5.92 -1.24 10.62
N THR A 15 -4.90 -0.81 9.89
CA THR A 15 -3.50 -0.96 10.32
C THR A 15 -3.22 -0.15 11.59
N ARG A 16 -3.68 1.10 11.69
CA ARG A 16 -3.52 1.91 12.90
C ARG A 16 -4.17 1.26 14.13
N VAL A 17 -5.35 0.64 13.94
CA VAL A 17 -6.03 -0.12 15.01
C VAL A 17 -5.21 -1.34 15.42
N ILE A 18 -4.67 -2.10 14.45
CA ILE A 18 -3.80 -3.25 14.73
C ILE A 18 -2.56 -2.80 15.52
N ARG A 19 -1.86 -1.74 15.08
CA ARG A 19 -0.67 -1.21 15.79
C ARG A 19 -1.00 -0.74 17.20
N SER A 20 -2.13 -0.07 17.38
CA SER A 20 -2.59 0.38 18.70
C SER A 20 -2.87 -0.81 19.62
N HIS A 21 -3.51 -1.85 19.09
CA HIS A 21 -3.78 -3.09 19.82
C HIS A 21 -2.49 -3.86 20.15
N GLU A 22 -1.53 -3.94 19.23
CA GLU A 22 -0.22 -4.54 19.48
C GLU A 22 0.53 -3.84 20.61
N ALA A 23 0.56 -2.51 20.59
CA ALA A 23 1.19 -1.70 21.64
C ALA A 23 0.50 -1.87 23.00
N ALA A 24 -0.85 -1.84 23.03
CA ALA A 24 -1.62 -2.00 24.25
C ALA A 24 -1.47 -3.41 24.86
N SER A 25 -1.45 -4.43 24.01
CA SER A 25 -1.38 -5.84 24.41
C SER A 25 0.06 -6.38 24.53
N ARG A 26 1.08 -5.55 24.27
CA ARG A 26 2.51 -5.94 24.20
C ARG A 26 2.74 -7.16 23.29
N LEU A 27 2.04 -7.18 22.16
CA LEU A 27 2.20 -8.23 21.15
C LEU A 27 3.40 -7.92 20.25
N PRO A 28 4.03 -8.95 19.66
CA PRO A 28 5.01 -8.74 18.61
C PRO A 28 4.37 -8.01 17.42
N ARG A 29 5.17 -7.18 16.75
CA ARG A 29 4.75 -6.46 15.55
C ARG A 29 4.41 -7.46 14.44
N GLN A 30 3.15 -7.51 14.00
CA GLN A 30 2.76 -8.31 12.86
C GLN A 30 3.24 -7.65 11.57
N TYR A 31 3.83 -8.42 10.67
CA TYR A 31 4.23 -7.92 9.35
C TYR A 31 2.99 -7.68 8.48
N ILE A 32 2.75 -6.43 8.07
CA ILE A 32 1.58 -6.01 7.30
C ILE A 32 2.05 -5.46 5.94
N ILE A 33 1.68 -6.18 4.88
CA ILE A 33 1.89 -5.79 3.49
C ILE A 33 0.57 -5.21 2.96
N ALA A 34 0.60 -3.94 2.59
CA ALA A 34 -0.52 -3.23 1.99
C ALA A 34 -0.69 -3.62 0.52
N MET A 35 -1.93 -3.70 0.06
CA MET A 35 -2.26 -3.84 -1.35
C MET A 35 -3.04 -2.61 -1.78
N THR A 36 -2.47 -1.81 -2.68
CA THR A 36 -3.08 -0.56 -3.15
C THR A 36 -3.50 -0.67 -4.61
N ALA A 37 -4.61 -0.04 -5.01
CA ALA A 37 -4.98 0.09 -6.43
C ALA A 37 -4.22 1.23 -7.13
N HIS A 38 -3.57 2.11 -6.36
CA HIS A 38 -2.85 3.27 -6.86
C HIS A 38 -1.39 3.25 -6.36
N ALA A 39 -0.44 3.41 -7.28
CA ALA A 39 0.98 3.45 -6.98
C ALA A 39 1.48 4.91 -6.96
N MET A 40 0.66 5.83 -6.45
CA MET A 40 1.06 7.24 -6.43
C MET A 40 2.02 7.50 -5.27
N LYS A 41 2.95 8.44 -5.46
CA LYS A 41 4.00 8.75 -4.49
C LYS A 41 3.47 9.08 -3.08
N GLY A 42 2.27 9.65 -2.99
CA GLY A 42 1.60 9.93 -1.71
C GLY A 42 1.06 8.70 -0.99
N ASP A 43 0.67 7.64 -1.71
CA ASP A 43 0.14 6.41 -1.09
C ASP A 43 1.21 5.69 -0.27
N ARG A 44 2.47 5.76 -0.72
CA ARG A 44 3.63 5.21 0.00
C ARG A 44 3.82 5.89 1.34
N GLU A 45 3.77 7.21 1.38
CA GLU A 45 3.89 7.99 2.62
C GLU A 45 2.76 7.64 3.58
N LEU A 46 1.52 7.53 3.08
CA LEU A 46 0.36 7.09 3.86
C LEU A 46 0.51 5.67 4.42
N CYS A 47 1.05 4.72 3.65
CA CYS A 47 1.32 3.36 4.11
C CYS A 47 2.32 3.34 5.27
N ILE A 48 3.42 4.09 5.13
CA ILE A 48 4.47 4.17 6.14
C ILE A 48 3.94 4.87 7.41
N ASP A 49 3.20 5.96 7.25
CA ASP A 49 2.59 6.71 8.36
C ASP A 49 1.50 5.90 9.08
N ALA A 50 0.81 4.99 8.39
CA ALA A 50 -0.11 4.03 9.01
C ALA A 50 0.62 2.93 9.79
N GLY A 51 1.92 2.77 9.56
CA GLY A 51 2.76 1.76 10.20
C GLY A 51 2.75 0.42 9.45
N MET A 52 2.58 0.42 8.13
CA MET A 52 2.73 -0.77 7.29
C MET A 52 4.22 -1.04 7.01
N ASP A 53 4.57 -2.31 6.81
CA ASP A 53 5.97 -2.72 6.63
C ASP A 53 6.35 -2.77 5.14
N ASN A 54 5.38 -3.06 4.27
CA ASN A 54 5.57 -3.06 2.83
C ASN A 54 4.25 -2.76 2.09
N TYR A 55 4.32 -2.49 0.79
CA TYR A 55 3.15 -2.28 -0.05
C TYR A 55 3.35 -2.90 -1.44
N ILE A 56 2.26 -3.31 -2.07
CA ILE A 56 2.23 -3.90 -3.40
C ILE A 56 1.09 -3.24 -4.20
N PRO A 57 1.37 -2.58 -5.35
CA PRO A 57 0.33 -2.04 -6.19
C PRO A 57 -0.38 -3.14 -7.00
N LYS A 58 -1.69 -2.99 -7.18
CA LYS A 58 -2.53 -3.82 -8.04
C LYS A 58 -2.56 -3.18 -9.44
N PRO A 59 -2.47 -3.96 -10.54
CA PRO A 59 -2.29 -5.41 -10.57
C PRO A 59 -0.82 -5.82 -10.31
N PHE A 60 -0.60 -6.80 -9.43
CA PHE A 60 0.73 -7.36 -9.15
C PHE A 60 0.93 -8.72 -9.80
N ARG A 61 2.19 -9.08 -10.03
CA ARG A 61 2.59 -10.41 -10.51
C ARG A 61 2.80 -11.36 -9.34
N VAL A 62 2.52 -12.65 -9.55
CA VAL A 62 2.65 -13.68 -8.50
C VAL A 62 4.11 -13.81 -8.05
N GLU A 63 5.07 -13.62 -8.95
CA GLU A 63 6.50 -13.65 -8.66
C GLU A 63 6.89 -12.58 -7.63
N VAL A 64 6.28 -11.40 -7.74
CA VAL A 64 6.55 -10.25 -6.86
C VAL A 64 5.95 -10.48 -5.49
N LEU A 65 4.72 -11.00 -5.45
CA LEU A 65 4.10 -11.39 -4.19
C LEU A 65 4.92 -12.47 -3.47
N LYS A 66 5.42 -13.48 -4.19
CA LYS A 66 6.29 -14.51 -3.61
C LYS A 66 7.55 -13.91 -3.01
N GLN A 67 8.23 -13.03 -3.73
CA GLN A 67 9.43 -12.38 -3.24
C GLN A 67 9.17 -11.58 -1.97
N VAL A 68 8.11 -10.77 -1.93
CA VAL A 68 7.75 -10.00 -0.73
C VAL A 68 7.37 -10.89 0.45
N LEU A 69 6.74 -12.05 0.21
CA LEU A 69 6.41 -13.00 1.27
C LEU A 69 7.65 -13.75 1.78
N GLU A 70 8.57 -14.12 0.90
CA GLU A 70 9.87 -14.68 1.28
C GLU A 70 10.66 -13.68 2.11
N ASP A 71 10.74 -12.42 1.66
CA ASP A 71 11.37 -11.33 2.40
C ASP A 71 10.72 -11.13 3.77
N ALA A 72 9.39 -11.12 3.85
CA ALA A 72 8.65 -11.01 5.11
C ALA A 72 8.89 -12.19 6.06
N SER A 73 9.14 -13.40 5.53
CA SER A 73 9.45 -14.58 6.34
C SER A 73 10.87 -14.56 6.91
N LEU A 74 11.80 -13.87 6.24
CA LEU A 74 13.21 -13.76 6.61
C LEU A 74 13.51 -12.46 7.38
N ALA A 75 12.70 -11.42 7.19
CA ALA A 75 12.81 -10.16 7.89
C ALA A 75 12.31 -10.30 9.32
N HIS A 76 13.26 -10.37 10.25
CA HIS A 76 13.04 -9.94 11.63
C HIS A 76 12.46 -8.51 11.65
N PRO A 77 11.67 -8.13 12.68
CA PRO A 77 10.87 -6.89 12.75
C PRO A 77 11.64 -5.55 12.70
N GLU A 78 12.90 -5.53 12.28
CA GLU A 78 13.77 -4.35 12.27
C GLU A 78 14.18 -3.80 10.90
N CYS A 79 13.78 -4.37 9.75
CA CYS A 79 14.31 -3.88 8.47
C CYS A 79 13.27 -3.26 7.53
N CYS A 80 13.16 -1.94 7.59
CA CYS A 80 12.70 -1.11 6.48
C CYS A 80 13.78 -1.05 5.40
N SER A 81 13.72 -1.95 4.41
CA SER A 81 14.36 -1.71 3.12
C SER A 81 13.29 -1.81 2.04
N ALA A 82 12.58 -0.70 1.86
CA ALA A 82 11.75 -0.50 0.69
C ALA A 82 12.67 -0.54 -0.54
N ASN A 83 12.65 -1.65 -1.27
CA ASN A 83 13.27 -1.72 -2.59
C ASN A 83 12.42 -0.83 -3.52
N ASP A 84 12.84 0.43 -3.68
CA ASP A 84 12.22 1.44 -4.54
C ASP A 84 12.45 1.18 -6.05
N ASP A 85 12.59 -0.08 -6.46
CA ASP A 85 12.81 -0.48 -7.87
C ASP A 85 11.59 -1.19 -8.49
N PHE A 86 10.40 -0.99 -7.93
CA PHE A 86 9.17 -1.44 -8.59
C PHE A 86 8.71 -0.41 -9.62
N GLU A 87 9.50 -0.19 -10.66
CA GLU A 87 9.09 0.48 -11.89
C GLU A 87 8.05 -0.40 -12.60
N PHE A 88 6.80 -0.31 -12.13
CA PHE A 88 5.67 -0.87 -12.83
C PHE A 88 5.44 -0.03 -14.08
N ASN A 89 5.86 -0.57 -15.23
CA ASN A 89 5.60 -0.07 -16.57
C ASN A 89 4.36 0.82 -16.61
N HIS A 90 4.59 2.13 -16.80
CA HIS A 90 3.57 3.11 -17.08
C HIS A 90 2.98 2.82 -18.47
N SER A 91 2.19 1.76 -18.57
CA SER A 91 1.27 1.54 -19.69
C SER A 91 0.19 2.59 -19.58
N LYS A 92 0.46 3.77 -20.19
CA LYS A 92 -0.49 4.78 -20.63
C LYS A 92 -1.92 4.59 -20.10
N ALA A 93 -2.25 5.27 -19.01
CA ALA A 93 -3.62 5.77 -18.85
C ALA A 93 -3.75 6.97 -19.81
N GLN A 94 -4.15 6.69 -21.05
CA GLN A 94 -4.59 7.72 -21.99
C GLN A 94 -5.97 8.22 -21.58
N SER A 95 -6.07 9.56 -21.51
CA SER A 95 -7.23 10.41 -21.80
C SER A 95 -8.45 10.33 -20.86
N GLY A 96 -9.12 11.43 -20.52
CA GLY A 96 -9.10 12.75 -21.11
C GLY A 96 -9.39 13.84 -20.08
N ALA A 97 -8.67 14.95 -20.24
CA ALA A 97 -9.19 16.25 -19.86
C ALA A 97 -10.46 16.51 -20.68
N SER A 98 -11.60 16.61 -20.00
CA SER A 98 -12.78 17.28 -20.54
C SER A 98 -12.91 18.59 -19.79
N SER A 99 -12.31 19.60 -20.38
CA SER A 99 -12.60 21.01 -20.19
C SER A 99 -14.11 21.25 -20.19
N GLU A 100 -14.62 21.95 -19.16
CA GLU A 100 -15.78 22.82 -19.33
C GLU A 100 -15.46 23.85 -20.42
N PRO A 101 -16.41 24.10 -21.34
CA PRO A 101 -16.70 25.50 -21.64
C PRO A 101 -18.19 25.79 -21.80
N SER A 102 -18.63 26.81 -21.05
CA SER A 102 -19.63 27.83 -21.41
C SER A 102 -20.94 27.40 -22.08
N GLU A 103 -22.03 27.46 -21.31
CA GLU A 103 -23.39 27.68 -21.82
C GLU A 103 -23.47 28.99 -22.65
N PRO A 104 -24.16 29.00 -23.79
CA PRO A 104 -24.68 30.22 -24.36
C PRO A 104 -26.19 30.37 -24.05
N SER A 105 -26.50 31.50 -23.41
CA SER A 105 -27.69 32.38 -23.55
C SER A 105 -29.08 31.77 -23.66
#